data_AF-A0A9Q2XPN7-F1
#
_entry.id   AF-A0A9Q2XPN7-F1
#
_cell.length_a   1.000
_cell.length_b   1.000
_cell.length_c   1.000
_cell.angle_alpha   90.00
_cell.angle_beta   90.00
_cell.angle_gamma   90.00
#
_symmetry.space_group_name_H-M   'P 1'
#
loop_
_entity.id
_entity.type
_entity.pdbx_description
1 polymer ?
#
loop_
_entity_poly.entity_id
_entity_poly.type
_entity_poly.pdbx_seq_one_letter_code
_entity_poly.pdbx_strand_id
1 'polypeptide(L)'
;MKTAAMPLYRPLRLTFSPLALALSLCALDSVAEPATTPGARQQLIDFDLPAGPLDATLTAIARHSGRGIAFSAGLTRGLAAPALRGRYSAEQAVQQALQ
;
A
#
# COMPACT_ATOMS: atom_id res chain seq x y z
N MET A 1 52.26 6.44 -45.04
CA MET A 1 53.45 6.47 -44.16
C MET A 1 53.17 5.53 -42.99
N LYS A 2 54.12 4.65 -42.70
CA LYS A 2 54.00 3.39 -41.95
C LYS A 2 54.86 3.51 -40.69
N THR A 3 54.22 3.48 -39.53
CA THR A 3 54.81 3.53 -38.18
C THR A 3 53.66 3.23 -37.21
N ALA A 4 53.72 2.39 -36.18
CA ALA A 4 54.84 1.72 -35.52
C ALA A 4 54.31 0.54 -34.66
N ALA A 5 55.23 -0.37 -34.36
CA ALA A 5 55.34 -1.15 -33.12
C ALA A 5 54.25 -2.18 -32.77
N MET A 6 54.55 -3.45 -33.08
CA MET A 6 54.04 -4.63 -32.40
C MET A 6 54.43 -4.59 -30.90
N PRO A 7 53.49 -4.59 -29.94
CA PRO A 7 53.83 -4.92 -28.57
C PRO A 7 53.96 -6.44 -28.45
N LEU A 8 55.17 -6.89 -28.08
CA LEU A 8 55.44 -8.25 -27.66
C LEU A 8 54.52 -8.61 -26.47
N TYR A 9 53.57 -9.52 -26.69
CA TYR A 9 52.72 -10.05 -25.63
C TYR A 9 53.53 -11.01 -24.76
N ARG A 10 54.00 -10.48 -23.63
CA ARG A 10 54.60 -11.21 -22.51
C ARG A 10 53.53 -12.14 -21.92
N PRO A 11 53.67 -13.47 -21.95
CA PRO A 11 52.64 -14.37 -21.42
C PRO A 11 52.68 -14.27 -19.89
N LEU A 12 51.83 -13.40 -19.36
CA LEU A 12 51.59 -13.24 -17.94
C LEU A 12 50.99 -14.56 -17.45
N ARG A 13 51.82 -15.39 -16.81
CA ARG A 13 51.38 -16.60 -16.12
C ARG A 13 50.39 -16.15 -15.05
N LEU A 14 49.09 -16.25 -15.37
CA LEU A 14 47.99 -16.07 -14.43
C LEU A 14 48.04 -17.25 -13.46
N THR A 15 48.92 -17.15 -12.48
CA THR A 15 48.85 -17.93 -11.26
C THR A 15 47.50 -17.60 -10.62
N PHE A 16 46.54 -18.50 -10.82
CA PHE A 16 45.20 -18.47 -10.25
C PHE A 16 45.29 -18.22 -8.75
N SER A 17 45.06 -16.98 -8.31
CA SER A 17 44.95 -16.65 -6.90
C SER A 17 43.47 -16.75 -6.50
N PRO A 18 43.07 -17.76 -5.71
CA PRO A 18 41.67 -17.96 -5.30
C PRO A 18 41.16 -16.85 -4.36
N LEU A 19 42.04 -15.93 -3.97
CA LEU A 19 41.77 -14.87 -3.00
C LEU A 19 40.95 -13.69 -3.58
N ALA A 20 40.88 -13.55 -4.91
CA ALA A 20 40.04 -12.52 -5.55
C ALA A 20 38.54 -12.84 -5.49
N LEU A 21 38.16 -14.11 -5.30
CA LEU A 21 36.75 -14.51 -5.29
C LEU A 21 36.02 -14.10 -3.99
N ALA A 22 36.75 -13.94 -2.87
CA ALA A 22 36.14 -13.68 -1.57
C ALA A 22 35.66 -12.22 -1.38
N LEU A 23 36.24 -11.25 -2.09
CA LEU A 23 35.87 -9.83 -1.90
C LEU A 23 34.58 -9.40 -2.65
N SER A 24 34.08 -10.19 -3.61
CA SER A 24 32.87 -9.80 -4.37
C SER A 24 31.53 -10.09 -3.67
N LEU A 25 31.50 -10.89 -2.59
CA LEU A 25 30.22 -11.32 -2.00
C LEU A 25 29.61 -10.38 -0.96
N CYS A 26 30.34 -9.37 -0.45
CA CYS A 26 29.81 -8.45 0.58
C CYS A 26 28.97 -7.28 0.02
N ALA A 27 28.80 -7.15 -1.30
CA ALA A 27 28.09 -6.01 -1.90
C ALA A 27 26.62 -6.29 -2.26
N LEU A 28 26.06 -7.44 -1.85
CA LEU A 28 24.63 -7.75 -1.99
C LEU A 28 23.91 -7.67 -0.64
N ASP A 29 24.13 -6.59 0.12
CA ASP A 29 23.12 -6.16 1.10
C ASP A 29 22.01 -5.49 0.30
N SER A 30 21.14 -6.33 -0.28
CA SER A 30 19.92 -5.89 -0.93
C SER A 30 19.16 -5.02 0.06
N VAL A 31 19.13 -3.72 -0.21
CA VAL A 31 18.17 -2.79 0.39
C VAL A 31 16.79 -3.37 0.11
N ALA A 32 16.26 -4.09 1.09
CA ALA A 32 14.87 -4.49 1.12
C ALA A 32 14.08 -3.18 1.24
N GLU A 33 13.63 -2.66 0.10
CA GLU A 33 12.62 -1.59 0.13
C GLU A 33 11.47 -2.09 1.00
N PRO A 34 11.06 -1.32 2.03
CA PRO A 34 9.85 -1.67 2.76
C PRO A 34 8.74 -1.67 1.73
N ALA A 35 8.25 -2.87 1.40
CA ALA A 35 7.05 -3.04 0.62
C ALA A 35 5.96 -2.27 1.35
N THR A 36 5.71 -1.05 0.90
CA THR A 36 4.52 -0.30 1.27
C THR A 36 3.40 -1.15 0.72
N THR A 37 2.88 -2.04 1.57
CA THR A 37 1.55 -2.62 1.42
C THR A 37 0.69 -1.46 0.96
N PRO A 38 0.07 -1.50 -0.23
CA PRO A 38 -0.77 -0.40 -0.67
C PRO A 38 -1.90 -0.30 0.34
N GLY A 39 -1.70 0.54 1.36
CA GLY A 39 -2.70 0.84 2.36
C GLY A 39 -3.88 1.35 1.57
N ALA A 40 -5.00 0.64 1.66
CA ALA A 40 -6.21 1.02 0.97
C ALA A 40 -6.43 2.51 1.24
N ARG A 41 -6.18 3.35 0.22
CA ARG A 41 -6.28 4.80 0.37
C ARG A 41 -7.73 5.06 0.78
N GLN A 42 -7.91 5.43 2.03
CA GLN A 42 -9.21 5.73 2.60
C GLN A 42 -9.67 7.03 1.94
N GLN A 43 -10.44 6.90 0.86
CA GLN A 43 -10.99 8.06 0.17
C GLN A 43 -11.98 8.73 1.11
N LEU A 44 -11.67 9.98 1.47
CA LEU A 44 -12.58 10.82 2.24
C LEU A 44 -13.72 11.26 1.33
N ILE A 45 -14.93 10.89 1.73
CA ILE A 45 -16.17 11.18 1.02
C ILE A 45 -16.93 12.20 1.88
N ASP A 46 -17.52 13.19 1.23
CA ASP A 46 -18.40 14.13 1.89
C ASP A 46 -19.74 13.43 2.15
N PHE A 47 -20.09 13.34 3.43
CA PHE A 47 -21.35 12.76 3.89
C PHE A 47 -22.18 13.87 4.52
N ASP A 48 -23.42 14.04 4.07
CA ASP A 48 -24.45 14.85 4.72
C ASP A 48 -25.69 13.97 4.93
N LEU A 49 -25.68 13.20 6.02
CA LEU A 49 -26.78 12.31 6.40
C LEU A 49 -27.44 12.86 7.67
N PRO A 50 -28.75 13.14 7.65
CA PRO A 50 -29.47 13.55 8.85
C PRO A 50 -29.57 12.39 9.86
N ALA A 51 -29.83 12.73 11.13
CA ALA A 51 -30.12 11.73 12.15
C ALA A 51 -31.36 10.93 11.76
N GLY A 52 -31.29 9.61 11.91
CA GLY A 52 -32.31 8.74 11.36
C GLY A 52 -32.09 7.26 11.70
N PRO A 53 -32.88 6.36 11.10
CA PRO A 53 -32.76 4.93 11.35
C PRO A 53 -31.38 4.43 10.90
N LEU A 54 -30.71 3.67 11.78
CA LEU A 54 -29.34 3.19 11.57
C LEU A 54 -29.18 2.41 10.24
N ASP A 55 -30.19 1.61 9.89
CA ASP A 55 -30.24 0.83 8.66
C ASP A 55 -30.17 1.71 7.39
N ALA A 56 -30.92 2.82 7.38
CA ALA A 56 -30.91 3.77 6.27
C ALA A 56 -29.56 4.48 6.15
N THR A 57 -28.96 4.85 7.29
CA THR A 57 -27.64 5.48 7.34
C THR A 57 -26.55 4.55 6.79
N LEU A 58 -26.50 3.29 7.24
CA LEU A 58 -25.53 2.31 6.76
C LEU A 58 -25.70 2.01 5.26
N THR A 59 -26.94 1.90 4.80
CA THR A 59 -27.25 1.71 3.37
C THR A 59 -26.78 2.90 2.53
N ALA A 60 -27.00 4.13 3.01
CA ALA A 60 -26.54 5.33 2.33
C ALA A 60 -25.01 5.41 2.30
N ILE A 61 -24.32 5.05 3.39
CA ILE A 61 -22.85 4.98 3.43
C ILE A 61 -22.32 3.95 2.43
N ALA A 62 -22.91 2.76 2.36
CA ALA A 62 -22.52 1.72 1.41
C ALA A 62 -22.61 2.21 -0.03
N ARG A 63 -23.71 2.91 -0.37
CA ARG A 63 -23.94 3.50 -1.69
C ARG A 63 -22.93 4.59 -2.03
N HIS A 64 -22.67 5.52 -1.11
CA HIS A 64 -21.73 6.63 -1.34
C HIS A 64 -20.28 6.16 -1.45
N SER A 65 -19.92 5.14 -0.68
CA SER A 65 -18.58 4.54 -0.68
C SER A 65 -18.32 3.62 -1.87
N GLY A 66 -19.38 3.11 -2.51
CA GLY A 66 -19.27 2.04 -3.50
C GLY A 66 -18.77 0.72 -2.90
N ARG A 67 -18.82 0.58 -1.58
CA ARG A 67 -18.40 -0.61 -0.83
C ARG A 67 -19.63 -1.26 -0.21
N GLY A 68 -19.82 -2.56 -0.46
CA GLY A 68 -20.84 -3.33 0.22
C GLY A 68 -20.52 -3.43 1.71
N ILE A 69 -21.47 -3.04 2.57
CA ILE A 69 -21.37 -3.17 4.03
C ILE A 69 -22.33 -4.28 4.44
N ALA A 70 -21.79 -5.36 5.01
CA ALA A 70 -22.59 -6.45 5.56
C ALA A 70 -22.93 -6.16 7.02
N PHE A 71 -24.22 -6.06 7.33
CA PHE A 71 -24.74 -5.88 8.68
C PHE A 71 -26.03 -6.66 8.86
N SER A 72 -26.35 -7.02 10.10
CA SER A 72 -27.61 -7.70 10.41
C SER A 72 -28.71 -6.68 10.66
N ALA A 73 -29.68 -6.58 9.75
CA ALA A 73 -30.83 -5.67 9.90
C ALA A 73 -31.61 -5.87 11.21
N GLY A 74 -31.56 -7.06 11.80
CA GLY A 74 -32.16 -7.33 13.11
C GLY A 74 -31.48 -6.60 14.27
N LEU A 75 -30.17 -6.33 14.17
CA LEU A 75 -29.39 -5.61 15.19
C LEU A 75 -29.54 -4.09 15.04
N THR A 76 -29.79 -3.60 13.83
CA THR A 76 -29.97 -2.16 13.55
C THR A 76 -31.42 -1.70 13.67
N ARG A 77 -32.38 -2.63 13.77
CA ARG A 77 -33.81 -2.33 13.84
C ARG A 77 -34.15 -1.59 15.13
N GLY A 78 -34.75 -0.41 14.99
CA GLY A 78 -35.14 0.44 16.13
C GLY A 78 -33.98 1.26 16.72
N LEU A 79 -32.76 1.12 16.20
CA LEU A 79 -31.64 2.00 16.53
C LEU A 79 -31.64 3.22 15.63
N ALA A 80 -31.28 4.36 16.21
CA ALA A 80 -31.08 5.61 15.50
C ALA A 80 -29.58 5.89 15.41
N ALA A 81 -29.13 6.29 14.22
CA ALA A 81 -27.81 6.85 14.03
C ALA A 81 -27.83 8.37 14.26
N PRO A 82 -26.75 8.95 14.81
CA PRO A 82 -26.58 10.39 14.86
C PRO A 82 -26.46 10.99 13.46
N ALA A 83 -26.61 12.32 13.37
CA ALA A 83 -26.38 13.03 12.11
C ALA A 83 -24.88 12.94 11.75
N LEU A 84 -24.58 12.39 10.57
CA LEU A 84 -23.22 12.26 10.05
C LEU A 84 -22.99 13.38 9.04
N ARG A 85 -22.21 14.39 9.42
CA ARG A 85 -21.86 15.51 8.54
C ARG A 85 -20.37 15.76 8.52
N GLY A 86 -19.80 15.73 7.32
CA GLY A 86 -18.39 16.03 7.10
C GLY A 86 -17.71 15.01 6.20
N ARG A 87 -16.38 15.08 6.17
CA ARG A 87 -15.56 14.23 5.32
C ARG A 87 -15.07 13.02 6.10
N TYR A 88 -15.61 11.86 5.77
CA TYR A 88 -15.26 10.60 6.42
C TYR A 88 -14.85 9.56 5.38
N SER A 89 -14.03 8.60 5.81
CA SER A 89 -13.88 7.37 5.04
C SER A 89 -15.10 6.47 5.26
N ALA A 90 -15.30 5.48 4.39
CA ALA A 90 -16.38 4.51 4.54
C ALA A 90 -16.41 3.85 5.92
N GLU A 91 -15.23 3.43 6.42
CA GLU A 91 -15.11 2.79 7.73
C GLU A 91 -15.39 3.79 8.86
N GLN A 92 -14.85 5.01 8.78
CA GLN A 92 -15.13 6.05 9.77
C GLN A 92 -16.62 6.42 9.81
N ALA A 93 -17.28 6.51 8.66
CA ALA A 93 -18.70 6.79 8.56
C ALA A 93 -19.53 5.70 9.23
N VAL A 94 -19.17 4.42 9.04
CA VAL A 94 -19.82 3.29 9.74
C VAL A 94 -19.58 3.37 11.24
N GLN A 95 -18.36 3.63 11.68
CA GLN A 95 -18.05 3.78 13.10
C GLN A 95 -18.84 4.91 13.73
N GLN A 96 -18.93 6.07 13.08
CA GLN A 96 -19.74 7.21 13.53
C GLN A 96 -21.23 6.89 13.60
N ALA A 97 -21.75 6.07 12.67
CA ALA A 97 -23.14 5.62 12.74
C ALA A 97 -23.40 4.67 13.93
N LEU A 98 -22.38 4.01 14.45
CA LEU A 98 -22.47 3.01 15.54
C LEU A 98 -22.07 3.56 16.93
N GLN A 99 -21.59 4.81 17.03
CA GLN A 99 -21.32 5.46 18.32
C GLN A 99 -22.61 5.75 19.07
#